data_AF-U2QWA9-F1
#
_entry.id   AF-U2QWA9-F1
#
_cell.length_a   1.000
_cell.length_b   1.000
_cell.length_c   1.000
_cell.angle_alpha   90.00
_cell.angle_beta   90.00
_cell.angle_gamma   90.00
#
_symmetry.space_group_name_H-M   'P 1'
#
loop_
_entity.id
_entity.type
_entity.pdbx_description
1 polymer ?
#
loop_
_entity_poly.entity_id
_entity_poly.type
_entity_poly.pdbx_seq_one_letter_code
_entity_poly.pdbx_strand_id
1 'polypeptide(L)'
;MADAQRPEDRLNTPGDRTGFHRRRRLRFNEESFGQFAEWIARFMGSPRFLLWMTVFVVSWIVLNLLGSWHHWDPYPFILLNLAFSTQASYSAPLILLAQNRQEARDKASLDGDRRVNAQSRADMDYLAREIASLRAGIGDMATRDFVRSELRDQLHELLFELEHGNSPDDESSPSPEDAQ
;
A
#
# COMPACT_ATOMS: atom_id res chain seq x y z
N MET A 1 -36.37 -18.45 52.43
CA MET A 1 -35.91 -18.85 51.09
C MET A 1 -36.39 -17.76 50.13
N ALA A 2 -35.53 -16.77 49.90
CA ALA A 2 -35.83 -15.59 49.10
C ALA A 2 -34.85 -15.61 47.93
N ASP A 3 -35.29 -16.14 46.78
CA ASP A 3 -34.51 -16.06 45.56
C ASP A 3 -34.75 -14.71 44.90
N ALA A 4 -33.67 -13.93 44.87
CA ALA A 4 -33.57 -12.65 44.21
C ALA A 4 -33.48 -12.85 42.70
N GLN A 5 -34.62 -12.75 42.00
CA GLN A 5 -34.61 -12.49 40.56
C GLN A 5 -34.45 -10.98 40.34
N ARG A 6 -33.20 -10.53 40.21
CA ARG A 6 -32.90 -9.20 39.67
C ARG A 6 -33.05 -9.25 38.14
N PRO A 7 -33.88 -8.39 37.52
CA PRO A 7 -33.85 -8.22 36.08
C PRO A 7 -32.58 -7.45 35.70
N GLU A 8 -31.57 -8.19 35.24
CA GLU A 8 -30.37 -7.65 34.61
C GLU A 8 -30.75 -6.84 33.36
N ASP A 9 -30.71 -5.52 33.51
CA ASP A 9 -29.94 -4.60 32.67
C ASP A 9 -29.95 -4.87 31.14
N ARG A 10 -31.15 -4.93 30.55
CA ARG A 10 -31.35 -4.84 29.09
C ARG A 10 -31.21 -3.40 28.56
N LEU A 11 -30.18 -2.69 29.01
CA LEU A 11 -29.96 -1.27 28.74
C LEU A 11 -28.68 -1.03 27.93
N ASN A 12 -28.46 -1.82 26.88
CA ASN A 12 -27.48 -1.51 25.85
C ASN A 12 -27.93 -2.03 24.47
N THR A 13 -29.05 -1.52 24.00
CA THR A 13 -29.26 -1.37 22.56
C THR A 13 -29.17 0.13 22.30
N PRO A 14 -28.09 0.65 21.69
CA PRO A 14 -28.08 2.04 21.26
C PRO A 14 -29.24 2.22 20.30
N GLY A 15 -30.24 2.95 20.77
CA GLY A 15 -31.45 3.24 20.02
C GLY A 15 -31.06 3.94 18.72
N ASP A 16 -31.48 3.35 17.62
CA ASP A 16 -31.42 3.94 16.29
C ASP A 16 -32.46 5.08 16.22
N ARG A 17 -32.19 6.14 16.99
CA ARG A 17 -33.01 7.35 17.10
C ARG A 17 -32.41 8.42 16.21
N THR A 18 -32.44 8.24 14.89
CA THR A 18 -32.28 9.38 13.98
C THR A 18 -32.89 9.14 12.60
N GLY A 19 -34.17 8.82 12.56
CA GLY A 19 -34.98 9.03 11.37
C GLY A 19 -35.27 10.51 11.16
N PHE A 20 -34.33 11.32 10.64
CA PHE A 20 -34.65 12.65 10.04
C PHE A 20 -33.62 13.20 9.04
N HIS A 21 -32.59 12.44 8.65
CA HIS A 21 -31.68 12.86 7.59
C HIS A 21 -31.52 11.79 6.53
N ARG A 22 -32.64 11.42 5.90
CA ARG A 22 -32.61 11.01 4.50
C ARG A 22 -32.24 12.25 3.68
N ARG A 23 -30.98 12.72 3.81
CA ARG A 23 -30.39 13.68 2.88
C ARG A 23 -30.66 13.04 1.54
N ARG A 24 -31.57 13.67 0.80
CA ARG A 24 -31.79 13.45 -0.61
C ARG A 24 -30.43 13.74 -1.23
N ARG A 25 -29.53 12.76 -1.22
CA ARG A 25 -28.38 12.74 -2.09
C ARG A 25 -29.05 12.79 -3.44
N LEU A 26 -29.13 14.00 -3.99
CA LEU A 26 -29.42 14.20 -5.38
C LEU A 26 -28.34 13.35 -6.04
N ARG A 27 -28.71 12.13 -6.43
CA ARG A 27 -27.96 11.31 -7.37
C ARG A 27 -28.10 12.07 -8.68
N PHE A 28 -27.51 13.26 -8.76
CA PHE A 28 -27.10 13.83 -10.02
C PHE A 28 -26.27 12.74 -10.65
N ASN A 29 -26.60 12.35 -11.89
CA ASN A 29 -26.03 11.20 -12.58
C ASN A 29 -24.49 11.22 -12.50
N GLU A 30 -23.95 10.55 -11.47
CA GLU A 30 -22.53 10.50 -11.14
C GLU A 30 -21.74 9.94 -12.33
N GLU A 31 -22.39 9.05 -13.09
CA GLU A 31 -21.92 8.42 -14.31
C GLU A 31 -21.82 9.41 -15.49
N SER A 32 -22.86 10.22 -15.74
CA SER A 32 -22.86 11.20 -16.84
C SER A 32 -21.91 12.36 -16.57
N PHE A 33 -21.86 12.83 -15.32
CA PHE A 33 -20.87 13.83 -14.89
C PHE A 33 -19.46 13.24 -14.90
N GLY A 34 -19.33 11.95 -14.57
CA GLY A 34 -18.18 11.05 -14.79
C GLY A 34 -17.47 11.33 -16.10
N GLN A 35 -18.18 11.00 -17.16
CA GLN A 35 -17.72 11.06 -18.54
C GLN A 35 -17.48 12.51 -19.00
N PHE A 36 -18.33 13.45 -18.59
CA PHE A 36 -18.18 14.86 -18.96
C PHE A 36 -16.89 15.49 -18.40
N ALA A 37 -16.59 15.26 -17.11
CA ALA A 37 -15.35 15.79 -16.54
C ALA A 37 -14.10 15.05 -17.03
N GLU A 38 -14.19 13.77 -17.41
CA GLU A 38 -13.10 13.08 -18.12
C GLU A 38 -12.83 13.73 -19.49
N TRP A 39 -13.88 14.06 -20.22
CA TRP A 39 -13.78 14.79 -21.49
C TRP A 39 -13.17 16.19 -21.29
N ILE A 40 -13.64 16.96 -20.30
CA ILE A 40 -13.09 18.28 -19.98
C ILE A 40 -11.61 18.18 -19.56
N ALA A 41 -11.24 17.20 -18.74
CA ALA A 41 -9.86 17.02 -18.30
C ALA A 41 -8.92 16.76 -19.49
N ARG A 42 -9.34 15.89 -20.41
CA ARG A 42 -8.59 15.63 -21.65
C ARG A 42 -8.56 16.84 -22.58
N PHE A 43 -9.60 17.66 -22.58
CA PHE A 43 -9.70 18.86 -23.39
C PHE A 43 -8.82 20.01 -22.87
N MET A 44 -8.90 20.33 -21.58
CA MET A 44 -8.09 21.39 -20.94
C MET A 44 -6.60 21.04 -20.85
N GLY A 45 -6.25 19.76 -20.72
CA GLY A 45 -4.85 19.31 -20.70
C GLY A 45 -4.17 19.31 -22.08
N SER A 46 -4.90 19.62 -23.16
CA SER A 46 -4.36 19.61 -24.52
C SER A 46 -3.75 20.95 -24.91
N PRO A 47 -2.51 21.01 -25.41
CA PRO A 47 -1.90 22.26 -25.89
C PRO A 47 -2.66 22.88 -27.08
N ARG A 48 -3.48 22.09 -27.78
CA ARG A 48 -4.35 22.58 -28.87
C ARG A 48 -5.47 23.49 -28.38
N PHE A 49 -5.95 23.32 -27.14
CA PHE A 49 -7.01 24.15 -26.57
C PHE A 49 -6.54 25.59 -26.39
N LEU A 50 -5.36 25.78 -25.81
CA LEU A 50 -4.75 27.10 -25.63
C LEU A 50 -4.56 27.82 -26.97
N LEU A 51 -4.07 27.11 -27.99
CA LEU A 51 -3.90 27.67 -29.33
C LEU A 51 -5.23 28.17 -29.91
N TRP A 52 -6.29 27.34 -29.85
CA TRP A 52 -7.62 27.74 -30.31
C TRP A 52 -8.17 28.96 -29.55
N MET A 53 -8.00 29.00 -28.22
CA MET A 53 -8.43 30.14 -27.40
C MET A 53 -7.67 31.43 -27.76
N THR A 54 -6.35 31.35 -27.97
CA THR A 54 -5.56 32.50 -28.42
C THR A 54 -5.99 32.97 -29.80
N VAL A 55 -6.21 32.05 -30.75
CA VAL A 55 -6.71 32.39 -32.09
C VAL A 55 -8.08 33.06 -32.01
N PHE A 56 -8.99 32.55 -31.17
CA PHE A 56 -10.31 33.16 -30.97
C PHE A 56 -10.20 34.61 -30.47
N VAL A 57 -9.38 34.86 -29.44
CA VAL A 57 -9.16 36.21 -28.90
C VAL A 57 -8.55 37.13 -29.94
N VAL A 58 -7.52 36.68 -30.66
CA VAL A 58 -6.87 37.47 -31.72
C VAL A 58 -7.85 37.75 -32.87
N SER A 59 -8.61 36.76 -33.34
CA SER A 59 -9.64 36.95 -34.35
C SER A 59 -10.71 37.94 -33.90
N TRP A 60 -11.14 37.90 -32.63
CA TRP A 60 -12.10 38.86 -32.09
C TRP A 60 -11.58 40.30 -32.16
N ILE A 61 -10.34 40.51 -31.71
CA ILE A 61 -9.67 41.82 -31.77
C ILE A 61 -9.55 42.29 -33.23
N VAL A 62 -9.10 41.41 -34.14
CA VAL A 62 -8.92 41.72 -35.57
C VAL A 62 -10.24 42.08 -36.25
N LEU A 63 -11.31 41.29 -36.03
CA LEU A 63 -12.65 41.57 -36.56
C LEU A 63 -13.19 42.90 -36.05
N ASN A 64 -12.95 43.22 -34.78
CA ASN A 64 -13.34 44.51 -34.20
C ASN A 64 -12.58 45.69 -34.81
N LEU A 65 -11.27 45.52 -35.06
CA LEU A 65 -10.41 46.54 -35.66
C LEU A 65 -10.74 46.80 -37.13
N LEU A 66 -11.09 45.74 -37.89
CA LEU A 66 -11.51 45.81 -39.30
C LEU A 66 -12.93 46.36 -39.45
N GLY A 67 -13.78 46.25 -38.42
CA GLY A 67 -15.12 46.81 -38.33
C GLY A 67 -15.14 48.34 -38.16
N SER A 68 -14.46 49.06 -39.05
CA SER A 68 -14.15 50.50 -38.93
C SER A 68 -15.36 51.45 -38.99
N TRP A 69 -16.59 50.96 -39.15
CA TRP A 69 -17.81 51.79 -39.22
C TRP A 69 -18.83 51.51 -38.11
N HIS A 70 -18.68 50.40 -37.40
CA HIS A 70 -19.57 50.02 -36.30
C HIS A 70 -18.69 49.38 -35.23
N HIS A 71 -18.00 50.21 -34.43
CA HIS A 71 -17.18 49.76 -33.31
C HIS A 71 -18.06 49.05 -32.29
N TRP A 72 -18.31 47.76 -32.51
CA TRP A 72 -19.27 46.97 -31.74
C TRP A 72 -18.74 46.64 -30.34
N ASP A 73 -17.42 46.74 -30.15
CA ASP A 73 -16.74 46.58 -28.86
C ASP A 73 -15.48 47.47 -28.80
N PRO A 74 -15.60 48.80 -28.55
CA PRO A 74 -14.46 49.72 -28.47
C PRO A 74 -13.50 49.37 -27.33
N TYR A 75 -12.24 49.79 -27.42
CA TYR A 75 -11.25 49.64 -26.34
C TYR A 75 -11.82 50.22 -25.03
N PRO A 76 -11.96 49.45 -23.92
CA PRO A 76 -11.25 48.24 -23.52
C PRO A 76 -12.01 46.89 -23.67
N PHE A 77 -12.66 46.64 -24.82
CA PHE A 77 -13.34 45.38 -25.16
C PHE A 77 -14.30 44.85 -24.06
N ILE A 78 -15.34 45.62 -23.75
CA ILE A 78 -16.29 45.32 -22.66
C ILE A 78 -17.01 43.98 -22.85
N LEU A 79 -17.34 43.60 -24.10
CA LEU A 79 -18.05 42.35 -24.37
C LEU A 79 -17.14 41.14 -24.15
N LEU A 80 -15.88 41.24 -24.61
CA LEU A 80 -14.88 40.19 -24.37
C LEU A 80 -14.61 40.04 -22.87
N ASN A 81 -14.49 41.14 -22.15
CA ASN A 81 -14.28 41.12 -20.71
C ASN A 81 -15.48 40.51 -19.96
N LEU A 82 -16.71 40.86 -20.35
CA LEU A 82 -17.93 40.30 -19.76
C LEU A 82 -18.02 38.78 -20.01
N ALA A 83 -17.64 38.33 -21.20
CA ALA A 83 -17.59 36.92 -21.54
C ALA A 83 -16.56 36.17 -20.68
N PHE A 84 -15.33 36.70 -20.54
CA PHE A 84 -14.29 36.12 -19.68
C PHE A 84 -14.69 36.10 -18.21
N SER A 85 -15.31 37.17 -17.71
CA SER A 85 -15.80 37.26 -16.33
C SER A 85 -16.86 36.18 -16.05
N THR A 86 -17.77 35.97 -17.00
CA THR A 86 -18.78 34.92 -16.91
C THR A 86 -18.15 33.53 -17.01
N GLN A 87 -17.16 33.35 -17.89
CA GLN A 87 -16.43 32.10 -18.06
C GLN A 87 -15.71 31.71 -16.77
N ALA A 88 -15.02 32.64 -16.12
CA ALA A 88 -14.39 32.41 -14.82
C ALA A 88 -15.42 32.04 -13.74
N SER A 89 -16.54 32.79 -13.68
CA SER A 89 -17.61 32.56 -12.71
C SER A 89 -18.25 31.17 -12.82
N TYR A 90 -18.51 30.68 -14.05
CA TYR A 90 -19.03 29.32 -14.25
C TYR A 90 -17.96 28.22 -14.15
N SER A 91 -16.68 28.55 -14.37
CA SER A 91 -15.59 27.57 -14.24
C SER A 91 -15.38 27.16 -12.78
N ALA A 92 -15.48 28.09 -11.83
CA ALA A 92 -15.29 27.80 -10.40
C ALA A 92 -16.15 26.64 -9.86
N PRO A 93 -17.49 26.61 -10.03
CA PRO A 93 -18.29 25.49 -9.57
C PRO A 93 -17.97 24.21 -10.34
N LEU A 94 -17.73 24.27 -11.66
CA LEU A 94 -17.39 23.09 -12.44
C LEU A 94 -16.07 22.45 -11.97
N ILE A 95 -15.07 23.28 -11.68
CA ILE A 95 -13.78 22.86 -11.13
C ILE A 95 -13.98 22.25 -9.74
N LEU A 96 -14.78 22.87 -8.86
CA LEU A 96 -15.06 22.34 -7.52
C LEU A 96 -15.71 20.96 -7.57
N LEU A 97 -16.65 20.75 -8.50
CA LEU A 97 -17.24 19.43 -8.71
C LEU A 97 -16.23 18.41 -9.26
N ALA A 98 -15.35 18.82 -10.18
CA ALA A 98 -14.29 17.95 -10.68
C ALA A 98 -13.29 17.57 -9.58
N GLN A 99 -12.93 18.52 -8.71
CA GLN A 99 -12.05 18.32 -7.55
C GLN A 99 -12.66 17.36 -6.53
N ASN A 100 -13.92 17.53 -6.14
CA ASN A 100 -14.61 16.62 -5.20
C ASN A 100 -14.56 15.16 -5.66
N ARG A 101 -14.60 14.91 -6.97
CA ARG A 101 -14.52 13.56 -7.52
C ARG A 101 -13.09 13.03 -7.54
N GLN A 102 -12.12 13.88 -7.84
CA GLN A 102 -10.71 13.50 -7.76
C GLN A 102 -10.36 13.11 -6.31
N GLU A 103 -10.74 13.93 -5.34
CA GLU A 103 -10.56 13.64 -3.91
C GLU A 103 -11.23 12.33 -3.47
N ALA A 104 -12.42 12.02 -4.00
CA ALA A 104 -13.09 10.76 -3.71
C ALA A 104 -12.33 9.53 -4.25
N ARG A 105 -11.75 9.63 -5.45
CA ARG A 105 -10.88 8.59 -6.03
C ARG A 105 -9.60 8.44 -5.22
N ASP A 106 -8.95 9.56 -4.91
CA ASP A 106 -7.70 9.59 -4.14
C ASP A 106 -7.91 8.99 -2.74
N LYS A 107 -9.05 9.29 -2.11
CA LYS A 107 -9.41 8.67 -0.83
C LYS A 107 -9.59 7.16 -0.93
N ALA A 108 -10.26 6.69 -1.99
CA ALA A 108 -10.46 5.26 -2.21
C ALA A 108 -9.14 4.52 -2.48
N SER A 109 -8.19 5.12 -3.22
CA SER A 109 -6.87 4.52 -3.41
C SER A 109 -6.08 4.49 -2.10
N LEU A 110 -6.10 5.59 -1.33
CA LEU A 110 -5.43 5.65 -0.02
C LEU A 110 -5.96 4.61 0.96
N ASP A 111 -7.28 4.38 0.99
CA ASP A 111 -7.86 3.34 1.84
C ASP A 111 -7.48 1.92 1.38
N GLY A 112 -7.35 1.70 0.06
CA GLY A 112 -6.79 0.48 -0.51
C GLY A 112 -5.34 0.25 -0.09
N ASP A 113 -4.49 1.26 -0.26
CA ASP A 113 -3.07 1.21 0.09
C ASP A 113 -2.85 0.94 1.58
N ARG A 114 -3.67 1.53 2.45
CA ARG A 114 -3.65 1.25 3.89
C ARG A 114 -3.94 -0.22 4.19
N ARG A 115 -4.91 -0.83 3.52
CA ARG A 115 -5.26 -2.25 3.71
C ARG A 115 -4.14 -3.16 3.23
N VAL A 116 -3.60 -2.89 2.04
CA VAL A 116 -2.48 -3.65 1.48
C VAL A 116 -1.25 -3.54 2.39
N ASN A 117 -0.92 -2.35 2.88
CA ASN A 117 0.19 -2.16 3.81
C ASN A 117 -0.03 -2.87 5.14
N ALA A 118 -1.26 -2.84 5.69
CA ALA A 118 -1.58 -3.56 6.92
C ALA A 118 -1.44 -5.08 6.73
N GLN A 119 -1.91 -5.61 5.60
CA GLN A 119 -1.78 -7.02 5.27
C GLN A 119 -0.31 -7.41 5.05
N SER A 120 0.43 -6.63 4.27
CA SER A 120 1.86 -6.86 4.03
C SER A 120 2.67 -6.86 5.33
N ARG A 121 2.35 -5.98 6.28
CA ARG A 121 2.98 -5.98 7.59
C ARG A 121 2.66 -7.24 8.39
N ALA A 122 1.41 -7.70 8.37
CA ALA A 122 1.03 -8.95 9.02
C ALA A 122 1.71 -10.17 8.41
N ASP A 123 1.84 -10.21 7.08
CA ASP A 123 2.55 -11.27 6.36
C ASP A 123 4.04 -11.28 6.71
N MET A 124 4.68 -10.10 6.79
CA MET A 124 6.07 -9.98 7.23
C MET A 124 6.25 -10.47 8.68
N ASP A 125 5.35 -10.09 9.59
CA ASP A 125 5.39 -10.54 10.99
C ASP A 125 5.22 -12.06 11.10
N TYR A 126 4.34 -12.64 10.26
CA TYR A 126 4.17 -14.09 10.18
C TYR A 126 5.43 -14.78 9.66
N LEU A 127 5.99 -14.31 8.54
CA LEU A 127 7.23 -14.85 7.98
C LEU A 127 8.40 -14.72 8.96
N ALA A 128 8.50 -13.61 9.70
CA ALA A 128 9.54 -13.42 10.71
C ALA A 128 9.42 -14.45 11.85
N ARG A 129 8.19 -14.75 12.30
CA ARG A 129 7.94 -15.80 13.30
C ARG A 129 8.25 -17.19 12.77
N GLU A 130 7.91 -17.47 11.52
CA GLU A 130 8.18 -18.75 10.88
C GLU A 130 9.68 -18.98 10.68
N ILE A 131 10.42 -17.93 10.28
CA ILE A 131 11.88 -17.99 10.18
C ILE A 131 12.51 -18.18 11.57
N ALA A 132 11.98 -17.53 12.61
CA ALA A 132 12.47 -17.68 13.97
C ALA A 132 12.23 -19.11 14.51
N SER A 133 11.05 -19.70 14.27
CA SER A 133 10.74 -21.08 14.68
C SER A 133 11.59 -22.09 13.89
N LEU A 134 11.75 -21.90 12.58
CA LEU A 134 12.62 -22.71 11.73
C LEU A 134 14.07 -22.66 12.21
N ARG A 135 14.59 -21.47 12.52
CA ARG A 135 15.94 -21.28 13.04
C ARG A 135 16.14 -21.98 14.39
N ALA A 136 15.16 -21.91 15.28
CA ALA A 136 15.23 -22.60 16.57
C ALA A 136 15.28 -24.12 16.38
N GLY A 137 14.42 -24.68 15.52
CA GLY A 137 14.43 -26.12 15.23
C GLY A 137 15.73 -26.63 14.61
N ILE A 138 16.32 -25.88 13.67
CA ILE A 138 17.62 -26.22 13.08
C ILE A 138 18.74 -26.11 14.11
N GLY A 139 18.71 -25.10 14.98
CA GLY A 139 19.71 -24.88 16.03
C GLY A 139 19.79 -26.04 17.03
N ASP A 140 18.65 -26.56 17.47
CA ASP A 140 18.59 -27.68 18.42
C ASP A 140 19.13 -28.99 17.81
N MET A 141 18.83 -29.27 16.54
CA MET A 141 19.34 -30.45 15.84
C MET A 141 20.86 -30.37 15.65
N ALA A 142 21.37 -29.21 15.19
CA ALA A 142 22.80 -29.00 15.02
C ALA A 142 23.57 -29.15 16.34
N THR A 143 23.02 -28.63 17.44
CA THR A 143 23.62 -28.76 18.77
C THR A 143 23.66 -30.22 19.22
N ARG A 144 22.57 -30.97 19.03
CA ARG A 144 22.50 -32.37 19.41
C ARG A 144 23.48 -33.24 18.63
N ASP A 145 23.56 -33.06 17.31
CA ASP A 145 24.45 -33.85 16.47
C ASP A 145 25.91 -33.54 16.76
N PHE A 146 26.27 -32.27 16.99
CA PHE A 146 27.60 -31.86 17.42
C PHE A 146 27.99 -32.46 18.78
N VAL A 147 27.11 -32.34 19.79
CA VAL A 147 27.35 -32.94 21.11
C VAL A 147 27.51 -34.45 21.00
N ARG A 148 26.73 -35.11 20.14
CA ARG A 148 26.80 -36.55 19.93
C ARG A 148 28.07 -36.99 19.20
N SER A 149 28.55 -36.23 18.22
CA SER A 149 29.81 -36.54 17.52
C SER A 149 31.00 -36.38 18.46
N GLU A 150 31.05 -35.28 19.22
CA GLU A 150 32.13 -35.01 20.17
C GLU A 150 32.22 -36.10 21.25
N LEU A 151 31.08 -36.49 21.84
CA LEU A 151 31.02 -37.60 22.80
C LEU A 151 31.50 -38.92 22.18
N ARG A 152 31.18 -39.17 20.91
CA ARG A 152 31.59 -40.40 20.22
C ARG A 152 33.09 -40.42 19.95
N ASP A 153 33.65 -39.30 19.52
CA ASP A 153 35.07 -39.17 19.24
C ASP A 153 35.89 -39.34 20.53
N GLN A 154 35.49 -38.71 21.64
CA GLN A 154 36.13 -38.89 22.94
C GLN A 154 36.06 -40.33 23.46
N LEU A 155 34.91 -41.02 23.26
CA LEU A 155 34.80 -42.44 23.61
C LEU A 155 35.70 -43.32 22.76
N HIS A 156 35.82 -43.03 21.46
CA HIS A 156 36.71 -43.76 20.56
C HIS A 156 38.17 -43.60 20.96
N GLU A 157 38.59 -42.37 21.31
CA GLU A 157 39.94 -42.06 21.80
C GLU A 157 40.30 -42.90 23.04
N LEU A 158 39.45 -42.86 24.08
CA LEU A 158 39.70 -43.60 25.32
C LEU A 158 39.73 -45.12 25.14
N LEU A 159 38.86 -45.64 24.27
CA LEU A 159 38.82 -47.08 23.97
C LEU A 159 40.08 -47.51 23.22
N PHE A 160 40.52 -46.70 22.23
CA PHE A 160 41.76 -46.92 21.51
C PHE A 160 42.98 -46.91 22.45
N GLU A 161 43.01 -45.99 23.41
CA GLU A 161 44.07 -45.89 24.43
C GLU A 161 44.08 -47.08 25.39
N LEU A 162 42.92 -47.61 25.80
CA LEU A 162 42.81 -48.83 26.60
C LEU A 162 43.25 -50.09 25.84
N GLU A 163 42.89 -50.18 24.56
CA GLU A 163 43.25 -51.32 23.72
C GLU A 163 44.77 -51.34 23.41
N HIS A 164 45.37 -50.17 23.21
CA HIS A 164 46.82 -50.04 23.00
C HIS A 164 47.61 -50.06 24.32
N GLY A 165 47.05 -49.56 25.42
CA GLY A 165 47.67 -49.59 26.75
C GLY A 165 47.64 -50.96 27.42
N ASN A 166 46.80 -51.89 26.93
CA ASN A 166 46.73 -53.29 27.37
C ASN A 166 47.37 -54.27 26.37
N SER A 167 48.13 -53.78 25.40
CA SER A 167 49.05 -54.63 24.64
C SER A 167 50.32 -54.80 25.49
N PRO A 168 50.54 -55.94 26.18
CA PRO A 168 51.87 -56.24 26.67
C PRO A 168 52.77 -56.28 25.43
N ASP A 169 53.91 -55.61 25.52
CA ASP A 169 55.01 -55.81 24.59
C ASP A 169 55.12 -57.32 24.32
N ASP A 170 54.88 -57.73 23.08
CA ASP A 170 55.12 -59.09 22.62
C ASP A 170 56.64 -59.26 22.63
N GLU A 171 57.15 -59.57 23.82
CA GLU A 171 58.47 -60.13 24.03
C GLU A 171 58.46 -61.55 23.46
N SER A 172 58.45 -61.67 22.13
CA SER A 172 58.82 -62.89 21.44
C SER A 172 60.16 -62.68 20.74
N SER A 173 61.22 -62.77 21.56
CA SER A 173 62.53 -63.22 21.08
C SER A 173 62.37 -64.55 20.33
N PRO A 174 63.09 -64.75 19.21
CA PRO A 174 63.53 -66.08 18.83
C PRO A 174 65.04 -66.18 19.09
N SER A 175 65.38 -66.92 20.14
CA SER A 175 66.63 -67.71 20.20
C SER A 175 66.15 -69.16 20.23
N PRO A 176 66.66 -70.10 19.42
CA PRO A 176 68.07 -70.51 19.53
C PRO A 176 68.76 -71.00 18.23
N GLU A 177 70.07 -71.19 18.36
CA GLU A 177 70.92 -72.17 17.65
C GLU A 177 71.41 -71.92 16.21
N ASP A 178 72.64 -72.42 16.02
CA ASP A 178 73.40 -72.70 14.79
C ASP A 178 74.17 -71.55 14.09
N ALA A 179 75.46 -71.40 14.44
CA ALA A 179 76.54 -71.98 13.62
C ALA A 179 77.93 -71.43 14.05
N GLN A 180 78.75 -72.35 14.58
CA GLN A 180 80.21 -72.50 14.41
C GLN A 180 81.14 -71.30 14.60
#